data_AF-A0A521XXJ4-F1
#
_entry.id   AF-A0A521XXJ4-F1
#
_cell.length_a   1.000
_cell.length_b   1.000
_cell.length_c   1.000
_cell.angle_alpha   90.00
_cell.angle_beta   90.00
_cell.angle_gamma   90.00
#
_symmetry.space_group_name_H-M   'P 1'
#
loop_
_entity.id
_entity.type
_entity.pdbx_description
1 polymer ?
#
loop_
_entity_poly.entity_id
_entity_poly.type
_entity_poly.pdbx_seq_one_letter_code
_entity_poly.pdbx_strand_id
1 'polypeptide(L)'
;NGDQPYSHSLTLSDLIKPDAAKQVFSHLFTKPFCLIDLATIEDDTLREYVQGRVKGIALLMALKHVFDSNLQAFFEQTLIKALRQLDQAGDSDEVVDVIYYLLNENEFLNGKRFWDILHRKFSPRTEAKIMTIAQQLRQEGMREGMREGMQQGIQHGIEKTKIEFAKQLLAENPGLSKKDLIALINRLTGFTVEKVLELEKDLV
;
A
#
# COMPACT_ATOMS: atom_id res chain seq x y z
N ASN A 1 7.88 -41.84 13.39
CA ASN A 1 8.52 -42.12 14.70
C ASN A 1 7.74 -41.39 15.78
N GLY A 2 6.67 -42.01 16.26
CA GLY A 2 5.79 -41.53 17.33
C GLY A 2 6.02 -42.30 18.63
N ASP A 3 7.25 -42.79 18.83
CA ASP A 3 7.62 -43.69 19.92
C ASP A 3 7.96 -42.94 21.23
N GLN A 4 7.86 -41.61 21.24
CA GLN A 4 8.02 -40.78 22.43
C GLN A 4 6.85 -39.82 22.59
N PRO A 5 6.31 -39.64 23.83
CA PRO A 5 5.27 -38.66 24.09
C PRO A 5 5.75 -37.25 23.74
N TYR A 6 4.86 -36.44 23.17
CA TYR A 6 5.18 -35.04 22.84
C TYR A 6 5.57 -34.27 24.11
N SER A 7 6.77 -33.68 24.10
CA SER A 7 7.40 -33.10 25.30
C SER A 7 7.25 -31.58 25.45
N HIS A 8 6.55 -30.92 24.52
CA HIS A 8 6.36 -29.47 24.55
C HIS A 8 4.94 -29.11 25.00
N SER A 9 4.75 -27.84 25.41
CA SER A 9 3.43 -27.40 25.87
C SER A 9 2.38 -27.52 24.76
N LEU A 10 1.18 -27.96 25.16
CA LEU A 10 -0.01 -28.02 24.33
C LEU A 10 -0.89 -26.77 24.47
N THR A 11 -0.49 -25.80 25.30
CA THR A 11 -1.26 -24.57 25.57
C THR A 11 -0.55 -23.35 25.02
N LEU A 12 -1.24 -22.56 24.20
CA LEU A 12 -0.70 -21.32 23.62
C LEU A 12 -0.20 -20.33 24.69
N SER A 13 -0.84 -20.28 25.86
CA SER A 13 -0.41 -19.40 26.96
C SER A 13 1.00 -19.68 27.45
N ASP A 14 1.45 -20.94 27.40
CA ASP A 14 2.77 -21.33 27.92
C ASP A 14 3.91 -20.90 27.00
N LEU A 15 3.58 -20.62 25.73
CA LEU A 15 4.49 -20.08 24.73
C LEU A 15 4.67 -18.57 24.85
N ILE A 16 3.81 -17.88 25.61
CA ILE A 16 3.83 -16.42 25.74
C ILE A 16 4.73 -16.02 26.90
N LYS A 17 5.69 -15.14 26.62
CA LYS A 17 6.55 -14.50 27.63
C LYS A 17 6.61 -12.99 27.36
N PRO A 18 6.73 -12.14 28.40
CA PRO A 18 6.80 -12.47 29.83
C PRO A 18 5.44 -12.91 30.42
N ASP A 19 5.42 -13.43 31.66
CA ASP A 19 4.18 -13.91 32.30
C ASP A 19 3.08 -12.84 32.39
N ALA A 20 3.45 -11.55 32.44
CA ALA A 20 2.50 -10.44 32.34
C ALA A 20 1.69 -10.48 31.02
N ALA A 21 2.30 -10.89 29.92
CA ALA A 21 1.60 -11.04 28.63
C ALA A 21 0.64 -12.23 28.61
N LYS A 22 0.86 -13.27 29.44
CA LYS A 22 -0.10 -14.39 29.58
C LYS A 22 -1.42 -13.95 30.19
N GLN A 23 -1.38 -12.99 31.13
CA GLN A 23 -2.60 -12.43 31.74
C GLN A 23 -3.42 -11.67 30.70
N VAL A 24 -2.76 -10.84 29.88
CA VAL A 24 -3.39 -10.12 28.76
C VAL A 24 -3.96 -11.11 27.74
N PHE A 25 -3.21 -12.14 27.36
CA PHE A 25 -3.67 -13.16 26.43
C PHE A 25 -4.92 -13.88 26.93
N SER A 26 -4.91 -14.30 28.20
CA SER A 26 -6.05 -14.97 28.81
C SER A 26 -7.28 -14.06 28.84
N HIS A 27 -7.09 -12.77 29.14
CA HIS A 27 -8.18 -11.80 29.16
C HIS A 27 -8.77 -11.52 27.78
N LEU A 28 -7.93 -11.38 26.75
CA LEU A 28 -8.35 -10.98 25.41
C LEU A 28 -8.85 -12.14 24.54
N PHE A 29 -8.24 -13.32 24.64
CA PHE A 29 -8.44 -14.40 23.66
C PHE A 29 -9.23 -15.59 24.19
N THR A 30 -9.40 -15.71 25.51
CA THR A 30 -10.13 -16.87 26.10
C THR A 30 -11.48 -16.49 26.71
N LYS A 31 -11.82 -15.20 26.75
CA LYS A 31 -13.11 -14.68 27.21
C LYS A 31 -13.82 -13.97 26.06
N PRO A 32 -15.16 -13.88 26.08
CA PRO A 32 -15.88 -12.98 25.19
C PRO A 32 -15.35 -11.56 25.37
N PHE A 33 -14.81 -10.99 24.31
CA PHE A 33 -14.36 -9.61 24.30
C PHE A 33 -15.38 -8.74 23.57
N CYS A 34 -15.51 -7.50 24.01
CA CYS A 34 -16.37 -6.52 23.36
C CYS A 34 -15.61 -5.90 22.20
N LEU A 35 -16.12 -6.07 20.98
CA LEU A 35 -15.68 -5.27 19.84
C LEU A 35 -16.32 -3.88 19.97
N ILE A 36 -15.47 -2.87 20.05
CA ILE A 36 -15.91 -1.48 20.12
C ILE A 36 -15.94 -0.93 18.70
N ASP A 37 -17.13 -0.54 18.24
CA ASP A 37 -17.27 0.21 17.00
C ASP A 37 -16.88 1.67 17.24
N LEU A 38 -15.65 2.03 16.85
CA LEU A 38 -15.11 3.38 17.02
C LEU A 38 -15.95 4.45 16.29
N ALA A 39 -16.62 4.11 15.19
CA ALA A 39 -17.42 5.07 14.43
C ALA A 39 -18.64 5.55 15.23
N THR A 40 -19.13 4.72 16.17
CA THR A 40 -20.31 5.02 17.00
C THR A 40 -20.02 5.87 18.24
N ILE A 41 -18.74 6.05 18.58
CA ILE A 41 -18.34 6.79 19.79
C ILE A 41 -18.07 8.25 19.44
N GLU A 42 -18.72 9.17 20.13
CA GLU A 42 -18.47 10.61 20.00
C GLU A 42 -17.02 10.99 20.33
N ASP A 43 -16.47 11.98 19.62
CA ASP A 43 -15.05 12.36 19.76
C ASP A 43 -14.71 12.89 21.17
N ASP A 44 -15.65 13.60 21.79
CA ASP A 44 -15.49 14.09 23.17
C ASP A 44 -15.40 12.91 24.15
N THR A 45 -16.23 11.88 23.95
CA THR A 45 -16.23 10.65 24.71
C THR A 45 -14.92 9.85 24.51
N LEU A 46 -14.40 9.76 23.29
CA LEU A 46 -13.09 9.16 23.03
C LEU A 46 -11.96 9.89 23.77
N ARG A 47 -12.02 11.23 23.80
CA ARG A 47 -11.05 12.05 24.53
C ARG A 47 -11.16 11.86 26.05
N GLU A 48 -12.36 11.66 26.58
CA GLU A 48 -12.61 11.37 27.99
C GLU A 48 -12.10 9.98 28.41
N TYR A 49 -12.45 8.92 27.66
CA TYR A 49 -12.03 7.54 27.97
C TYR A 49 -10.52 7.35 28.00
N VAL A 50 -9.79 8.17 27.25
CA VAL A 50 -8.34 8.07 27.06
C VAL A 50 -7.64 9.28 27.71
N GLN A 51 -8.32 10.01 28.62
CA GLN A 51 -7.75 11.13 29.37
C GLN A 51 -6.39 10.77 29.97
N GLY A 52 -5.39 11.65 29.76
CA GLY A 52 -4.01 11.46 30.20
C GLY A 52 -3.16 10.54 29.32
N ARG A 53 -3.73 9.90 28.29
CA ARG A 53 -3.01 9.09 27.30
C ARG A 53 -3.17 9.69 25.91
N VAL A 54 -2.67 10.91 25.72
CA VAL A 54 -2.75 11.67 24.45
C VAL A 54 -2.36 10.83 23.23
N LYS A 55 -1.44 9.85 23.41
CA LYS A 55 -1.01 8.88 22.40
C LYS A 55 -2.16 8.06 21.84
N GLY A 56 -3.02 7.52 22.71
CA GLY A 56 -4.16 6.71 22.32
C GLY A 56 -5.24 7.54 21.62
N ILE A 57 -5.42 8.80 22.02
CA ILE A 57 -6.41 9.69 21.40
C ILE A 57 -6.05 9.96 19.94
N ALA A 58 -4.82 10.38 19.64
CA ALA A 58 -4.42 10.70 18.27
C ALA A 58 -4.53 9.49 17.33
N LEU A 59 -4.12 8.31 17.80
CA LEU A 59 -4.24 7.07 17.04
C LEU A 59 -5.71 6.68 16.80
N LEU A 60 -6.55 6.64 17.84
CA LEU A 60 -7.96 6.27 17.70
C LEU A 60 -8.72 7.24 16.80
N MET A 61 -8.41 8.53 16.89
CA MET A 61 -8.95 9.56 16.02
C MET A 61 -8.51 9.36 14.56
N ALA A 62 -7.24 9.02 14.32
CA ALA A 62 -6.79 8.68 12.98
C ALA A 62 -7.50 7.44 12.43
N LEU A 63 -7.58 6.35 13.22
CA LEU A 63 -8.26 5.10 12.84
C LEU A 63 -9.75 5.31 12.53
N LYS A 64 -10.44 6.11 13.34
CA LYS A 64 -11.87 6.39 13.15
C LYS A 64 -12.15 7.13 11.85
N HIS A 65 -11.30 8.09 11.50
CA HIS A 65 -11.58 9.07 10.43
C HIS A 65 -10.80 8.84 9.13
N VAL A 66 -9.86 7.88 9.07
CA VAL A 66 -9.01 7.67 7.89
C VAL A 66 -9.79 7.40 6.59
N PHE A 67 -10.98 6.82 6.71
CA PHE A 67 -11.87 6.51 5.58
C PHE A 67 -12.92 7.60 5.30
N ASP A 68 -12.94 8.69 6.08
CA ASP A 68 -13.87 9.78 5.85
C ASP A 68 -13.51 10.54 4.57
N SER A 69 -14.53 10.95 3.81
CA SER A 69 -14.34 11.67 2.54
C SER A 69 -13.67 13.05 2.68
N ASN A 70 -13.52 13.57 3.90
CA ASN A 70 -12.91 14.87 4.17
C ASN A 70 -11.77 14.79 5.20
N LEU A 71 -10.90 13.79 5.04
CA LEU A 71 -9.75 13.57 5.91
C LEU A 71 -8.83 14.81 6.03
N GLN A 72 -8.64 15.58 4.95
CA GLN A 72 -7.85 16.81 4.97
C GLN A 72 -8.37 17.81 6.00
N ALA A 73 -9.68 18.11 5.97
CA ALA A 73 -10.26 19.08 6.90
C ALA A 73 -10.19 18.56 8.33
N PHE A 74 -10.45 17.27 8.55
CA PHE A 74 -10.31 16.64 9.85
C PHE A 74 -8.88 16.76 10.40
N PHE A 75 -7.88 16.47 9.56
CA PHE A 75 -6.48 16.60 9.92
C PHE A 75 -6.14 18.04 10.34
N GLU A 76 -6.49 19.01 9.51
CA GLU A 76 -6.15 20.43 9.72
C GLU A 76 -6.90 21.07 10.90
N GLN A 77 -8.15 20.69 11.15
CA GLN A 77 -9.00 21.36 12.14
C GLN A 77 -8.98 20.67 13.50
N THR A 78 -8.78 19.35 13.51
CA THR A 78 -8.98 18.52 14.70
C THR A 78 -7.71 17.76 15.05
N LEU A 79 -7.27 16.82 14.21
CA LEU A 79 -6.20 15.88 14.57
C LEU A 79 -4.86 16.57 14.82
N ILE A 80 -4.54 17.63 14.07
CA ILE A 80 -3.29 18.38 14.25
C ILE A 80 -3.13 18.91 15.68
N LYS A 81 -4.21 19.24 16.38
CA LYS A 81 -4.13 19.74 17.77
C LYS A 81 -3.59 18.66 18.69
N ALA A 82 -4.08 17.43 18.56
CA ALA A 82 -3.61 16.29 19.33
C ALA A 82 -2.16 15.92 18.98
N LEU A 83 -1.83 15.88 17.68
CA LEU A 83 -0.46 15.57 17.23
C LEU A 83 0.56 16.61 17.70
N ARG A 84 0.21 17.90 17.73
CA ARG A 84 1.10 18.94 18.26
C ARG A 84 1.34 18.81 19.76
N GLN A 85 0.33 18.41 20.53
CA GLN A 85 0.50 18.17 21.96
C GLN A 85 1.46 17.00 22.21
N LEU A 86 1.38 15.94 21.40
CA LEU A 86 2.32 14.82 21.45
C LEU A 86 3.75 15.25 21.12
N ASP A 87 3.92 15.96 20.01
CA ASP A 87 5.22 16.46 19.59
C ASP A 87 5.86 17.36 20.67
N GLN A 88 5.06 18.23 21.30
CA GLN A 88 5.50 19.09 22.40
C GLN A 88 5.83 18.31 23.68
N ALA A 89 5.18 17.16 23.91
CA ALA A 89 5.50 16.25 25.01
C ALA A 89 6.75 15.39 24.74
N GLY A 90 7.36 15.49 23.55
CA GLY A 90 8.54 14.73 23.15
C GLY A 90 8.24 13.41 22.44
N ASP A 91 6.96 13.13 22.18
CA ASP A 91 6.45 11.89 21.57
C ASP A 91 6.48 11.97 20.03
N SER A 92 7.67 12.28 19.50
CA SER A 92 7.87 12.47 18.05
C SER A 92 7.64 11.21 17.24
N ASP A 93 7.92 10.03 17.81
CA ASP A 93 7.78 8.75 17.11
C ASP A 93 6.30 8.40 16.93
N GLU A 94 5.47 8.64 17.95
CA GLU A 94 4.03 8.43 17.87
C GLU A 94 3.37 9.36 16.85
N VAL A 95 3.82 10.62 16.78
CA VAL A 95 3.35 11.56 15.75
C VAL A 95 3.70 11.06 14.36
N VAL A 96 4.93 10.56 14.19
CA VAL A 96 5.41 10.01 12.93
C VAL A 96 4.58 8.78 12.54
N ASP A 97 4.30 7.87 13.46
CA ASP A 97 3.51 6.66 13.20
C ASP A 97 2.09 6.99 12.74
N VAL A 98 1.42 7.92 13.43
CA VAL A 98 0.06 8.35 13.05
C VAL A 98 0.08 9.02 11.67
N ILE A 99 1.05 9.88 11.40
CA ILE A 99 1.16 10.55 10.10
C ILE A 99 1.48 9.56 8.99
N TYR A 100 2.38 8.61 9.24
CA TYR A 100 2.70 7.55 8.29
C TYR A 100 1.47 6.73 7.93
N TYR A 101 0.68 6.34 8.93
CA TYR A 101 -0.58 5.63 8.73
C TYR A 101 -1.55 6.41 7.82
N LEU A 102 -1.76 7.71 8.11
CA LEU A 102 -2.64 8.57 7.29
C LEU A 102 -2.17 8.71 5.84
N LEU A 103 -0.86 8.75 5.61
CA LEU A 103 -0.27 8.86 4.26
C LEU A 103 -0.37 7.57 3.46
N ASN A 104 -0.41 6.41 4.13
CA ASN A 104 -0.45 5.11 3.48
C ASN A 104 -1.85 4.73 2.98
N GLU A 105 -2.89 5.11 3.73
CA GLU A 105 -4.27 4.67 3.47
C GLU A 105 -5.02 5.57 2.48
N ASN A 106 -4.50 6.76 2.15
CA ASN A 106 -5.29 7.74 1.40
C ASN A 106 -4.41 8.71 0.59
N GLU A 107 -4.81 9.07 -0.64
CA GLU A 107 -4.09 10.03 -1.53
C GLU A 107 -4.10 11.49 -1.02
N PHE A 108 -4.47 11.70 0.25
CA PHE A 108 -5.45 12.71 0.61
C PHE A 108 -4.89 13.99 1.21
N LEU A 109 -3.57 14.19 1.14
CA LEU A 109 -2.96 15.40 1.65
C LEU A 109 -2.42 16.21 0.49
N ASN A 110 -2.98 17.42 0.28
CA ASN A 110 -2.39 18.37 -0.67
C ASN A 110 -0.93 18.56 -0.26
N GLY A 111 -0.02 17.94 -1.02
CA GLY A 111 1.36 17.74 -0.55
C GLY A 111 1.99 19.04 -0.11
N LYS A 112 1.78 20.13 -0.86
CA LYS A 112 2.29 21.45 -0.51
C LYS A 112 1.73 21.96 0.82
N ARG A 113 0.40 21.93 1.02
CA ARG A 113 -0.23 22.39 2.26
C ARG A 113 0.18 21.53 3.46
N PHE A 114 0.28 20.22 3.27
CA PHE A 114 0.71 19.30 4.31
C PHE A 114 2.15 19.60 4.75
N TRP A 115 3.07 19.79 3.79
CA TRP A 115 4.45 20.16 4.10
C TRP A 115 4.55 21.54 4.78
N ASP A 116 3.77 22.53 4.31
CA ASP A 116 3.69 23.85 4.94
C ASP A 116 3.21 23.75 6.39
N ILE A 117 2.24 22.88 6.67
CA ILE A 117 1.73 22.62 8.01
C ILE A 117 2.80 21.96 8.88
N LEU A 118 3.45 20.91 8.38
CA LEU A 118 4.51 20.20 9.10
C LEU A 118 5.61 21.16 9.54
N HIS A 119 6.13 21.94 8.59
CA HIS A 119 7.19 22.91 8.84
C HIS A 119 6.81 23.98 9.87
N ARG A 120 5.55 24.42 9.87
CA ARG A 120 5.09 25.52 10.75
C ARG A 120 4.62 25.07 12.13
N LYS A 121 4.17 23.82 12.27
CA LYS A 121 3.39 23.39 13.44
C LYS A 121 4.09 22.35 14.30
N PHE A 122 5.10 21.66 13.77
CA PHE A 122 5.83 20.59 14.43
C PHE A 122 7.30 20.95 14.66
N SER A 123 7.95 20.21 15.56
CA SER A 123 9.35 20.36 15.89
C SER A 123 10.24 19.98 14.69
N PRO A 124 11.44 20.58 14.56
CA PRO A 124 12.38 20.23 13.50
C PRO A 124 12.76 18.74 13.49
N ARG A 125 12.75 18.09 14.66
CA ARG A 125 13.01 16.66 14.81
C ARG A 125 11.92 15.82 14.15
N THR A 126 10.66 16.13 14.42
CA THR A 126 9.51 15.41 13.86
C THR A 126 9.41 15.67 12.36
N GLU A 127 9.58 16.92 11.92
CA GLU A 127 9.63 17.27 10.50
C GLU A 127 10.71 16.46 9.75
N ALA A 128 11.94 16.40 10.27
CA ALA A 128 13.04 15.66 9.65
C ALA A 128 12.76 14.14 9.52
N LYS A 129 12.13 13.54 10.52
CA LYS A 129 11.72 12.12 10.46
C LYS A 129 10.70 11.88 9.36
N ILE A 130 9.65 12.71 9.29
CA ILE A 130 8.61 12.58 8.27
C ILE A 130 9.19 12.83 6.86
N MET A 131 10.10 13.79 6.70
CA MET A 131 10.81 14.02 5.44
C MET A 131 11.60 12.80 4.98
N THR A 132 12.27 12.11 5.92
CA THR A 132 13.02 10.88 5.63
C THR A 132 12.10 9.80 5.06
N ILE A 133 10.93 9.61 5.70
CA ILE A 133 9.91 8.66 5.23
C ILE A 133 9.39 9.05 3.84
N ALA A 134 9.09 10.34 3.63
CA ALA A 134 8.62 10.83 2.34
C ALA A 134 9.64 10.60 1.21
N GLN A 135 10.94 10.74 1.52
CA GLN A 135 12.01 10.44 0.57
C GLN A 135 12.07 8.95 0.27
N GLN A 136 11.91 8.07 1.26
CA GLN A 136 11.86 6.63 1.07
C GLN A 136 10.68 6.21 0.19
N LEU A 137 9.48 6.68 0.50
CA LEU A 137 8.26 6.43 -0.29
C LEU A 137 8.41 6.91 -1.74
N ARG A 138 9.01 8.09 -1.94
CA ARG A 138 9.29 8.59 -3.30
C ARG A 138 10.27 7.70 -4.06
N GLN A 139 11.33 7.23 -3.41
CA GLN A 139 12.30 6.33 -4.04
C GLN A 139 11.67 4.98 -4.39
N GLU A 140 10.83 4.44 -3.50
CA GLU A 140 10.09 3.21 -3.72
C GLU A 140 9.15 3.34 -4.92
N GLY A 141 8.32 4.40 -4.94
CA GLY A 141 7.43 4.68 -6.07
C GLY A 141 8.18 4.88 -7.39
N MET A 142 9.35 5.52 -7.39
CA MET A 142 10.20 5.65 -8.59
C MET A 142 10.72 4.29 -9.07
N ARG A 143 11.17 3.41 -8.16
CA ARG A 143 11.65 2.07 -8.52
C ARG A 143 10.52 1.20 -9.06
N GLU A 144 9.36 1.26 -8.43
CA GLU A 144 8.16 0.55 -8.87
C GLU A 144 7.70 1.03 -10.25
N GLY A 145 7.55 2.35 -10.43
CA GLY A 145 7.17 2.92 -11.71
C GLY A 145 8.17 2.60 -12.83
N MET A 146 9.47 2.58 -12.53
CA MET A 146 10.49 2.18 -13.50
C MET A 146 10.39 0.69 -13.88
N ARG A 147 10.15 -0.19 -12.89
CA ARG A 147 9.97 -1.63 -13.12
C ARG A 147 8.74 -1.90 -13.98
N GLU A 148 7.62 -1.30 -13.63
CA GLU A 148 6.37 -1.44 -14.40
C GLU A 148 6.50 -0.85 -15.80
N GLY A 149 7.06 0.35 -15.92
CA GLY A 149 7.31 1.01 -17.20
C GLY A 149 8.25 0.21 -18.10
N MET A 150 9.30 -0.40 -17.54
CA MET A 150 10.20 -1.28 -18.29
C MET A 150 9.49 -2.55 -18.76
N GLN A 151 8.72 -3.19 -17.88
CA GLN A 151 7.98 -4.41 -18.24
C GLN A 151 6.95 -4.13 -19.35
N GLN A 152 6.18 -3.05 -19.22
CA GLN A 152 5.24 -2.61 -20.25
C GLN A 152 5.98 -2.24 -21.53
N GLY A 153 7.09 -1.51 -21.46
CA GLY A 153 7.88 -1.12 -22.62
C GLY A 153 8.44 -2.31 -23.38
N ILE A 154 8.97 -3.32 -22.68
CA ILE A 154 9.43 -4.58 -23.29
C ILE A 154 8.26 -5.29 -23.97
N GLN A 155 7.13 -5.44 -23.29
CA GLN A 155 5.97 -6.15 -23.83
C GLN A 155 5.44 -5.48 -25.12
N HIS A 156 5.25 -4.16 -25.09
CA HIS A 156 4.83 -3.39 -26.25
C HIS A 156 5.87 -3.45 -27.38
N GLY A 157 7.17 -3.42 -27.04
CA GLY A 157 8.26 -3.56 -28.01
C GLY A 157 8.21 -4.91 -28.73
N ILE A 158 8.11 -6.01 -27.98
CA ILE A 158 8.00 -7.37 -28.53
C ILE A 158 6.76 -7.48 -29.42
N GLU A 159 5.60 -6.98 -28.97
CA GLU A 159 4.36 -7.02 -29.74
C GLU A 159 4.48 -6.24 -31.05
N LYS A 160 5.01 -5.01 -30.99
CA LYS A 160 5.24 -4.17 -32.17
C LYS A 160 6.19 -4.85 -33.17
N THR A 161 7.31 -5.41 -32.71
CA THR A 161 8.25 -6.12 -33.58
C THR A 161 7.60 -7.35 -34.22
N LYS A 162 6.77 -8.11 -33.49
CA LYS A 162 6.03 -9.24 -34.06
C LYS A 162 5.05 -8.80 -35.16
N ILE A 163 4.36 -7.67 -34.96
CA ILE A 163 3.45 -7.10 -35.96
C ILE A 163 4.22 -6.66 -37.20
N GLU A 164 5.30 -5.89 -37.04
CA GLU A 164 6.12 -5.40 -38.15
C GLU A 164 6.72 -6.56 -38.95
N PHE A 165 7.24 -7.58 -38.26
CA PHE A 165 7.77 -8.78 -38.89
C PHE A 165 6.70 -9.57 -39.67
N ALA A 166 5.51 -9.74 -39.10
CA ALA A 166 4.39 -10.37 -39.80
C ALA A 166 3.98 -9.59 -41.06
N LYS A 167 3.89 -8.25 -40.95
CA LYS A 167 3.58 -7.37 -42.10
C LYS A 167 4.64 -7.46 -43.19
N GLN A 168 5.92 -7.49 -42.83
CA GLN A 168 7.01 -7.63 -43.78
C GLN A 168 6.95 -8.97 -44.53
N LEU A 169 6.73 -10.09 -43.83
CA LEU A 169 6.58 -11.40 -44.47
C LEU A 169 5.36 -11.47 -45.41
N LEU A 170 4.25 -10.84 -45.05
CA LEU A 170 3.05 -10.76 -45.89
C LEU A 170 3.31 -9.93 -47.16
N ALA A 171 4.03 -8.81 -47.03
CA ALA A 171 4.33 -7.92 -48.15
C ALA A 171 5.39 -8.48 -49.12
N GLU A 172 6.47 -9.06 -48.59
CA GLU A 172 7.56 -9.58 -49.41
C GLU A 172 7.21 -10.93 -50.05
N ASN A 173 6.35 -11.72 -49.39
CA ASN A 173 5.95 -13.09 -49.75
C ASN A 173 7.09 -13.90 -50.42
N PRO A 174 7.89 -14.66 -49.65
CA PRO A 174 9.10 -15.35 -50.13
C PRO A 174 8.83 -16.55 -51.07
N GLY A 175 7.72 -16.55 -51.81
CA GLY A 175 7.31 -17.61 -52.73
C GLY A 175 6.57 -18.75 -52.06
N LEU A 176 6.02 -18.53 -50.86
CA LEU A 176 5.28 -19.56 -50.10
C LEU A 176 3.81 -19.58 -50.50
N SER A 177 3.17 -20.75 -50.35
CA SER A 177 1.71 -20.82 -50.43
C SER A 177 1.09 -20.02 -49.28
N LYS A 178 -0.11 -19.45 -49.47
CA LYS A 178 -0.80 -18.67 -48.42
C LYS A 178 -0.93 -19.45 -47.11
N LYS A 179 -1.17 -20.76 -47.19
CA LYS A 179 -1.26 -21.65 -46.03
C LYS A 179 0.08 -21.77 -45.29
N ASP A 180 1.18 -21.93 -46.02
CA ASP A 180 2.51 -22.07 -45.43
C ASP A 180 3.04 -20.75 -44.86
N LEU A 181 2.72 -19.62 -45.50
CA LEU A 181 3.06 -18.29 -45.00
C LEU A 181 2.35 -17.97 -43.68
N ILE A 182 1.04 -18.25 -43.60
CA ILE A 182 0.26 -18.10 -42.36
C ILE A 182 0.81 -19.01 -41.25
N ALA A 183 1.13 -20.27 -41.57
CA ALA A 183 1.72 -21.20 -40.62
C ALA A 183 3.10 -20.72 -40.11
N LEU A 184 3.93 -20.14 -40.98
CA LEU A 184 5.22 -19.57 -40.61
C LEU A 184 5.07 -18.37 -39.67
N ILE A 185 4.16 -17.44 -39.98
CA ILE A 185 3.90 -16.25 -39.15
C ILE A 185 3.36 -16.69 -37.79
N ASN A 186 2.37 -17.58 -37.75
CA ASN A 186 1.83 -18.12 -36.50
C ASN A 186 2.94 -18.75 -35.63
N ARG A 187 3.83 -19.57 -36.21
CA ARG A 187 4.92 -20.21 -35.48
C ARG A 187 5.92 -19.20 -34.91
N LEU A 188 6.21 -18.10 -35.61
CA LEU A 188 7.23 -17.13 -35.22
C LEU A 188 6.70 -16.03 -34.29
N THR A 189 5.44 -15.65 -34.40
CA THR A 189 4.86 -14.55 -33.62
C THR A 189 3.84 -15.01 -32.58
N GLY A 190 3.24 -16.18 -32.77
CA GLY A 190 2.12 -16.69 -31.97
C GLY A 190 0.76 -16.11 -32.39
N PHE A 191 0.66 -15.35 -33.48
CA PHE A 191 -0.60 -14.76 -33.94
C PHE A 191 -1.56 -15.81 -34.49
N THR A 192 -2.85 -15.68 -34.16
CA THR A 192 -3.89 -16.53 -34.73
C THR A 192 -4.09 -16.24 -36.22
N VAL A 193 -4.76 -17.16 -36.92
CA VAL A 193 -5.07 -16.99 -38.35
C VAL A 193 -5.88 -15.71 -38.57
N GLU A 194 -6.84 -15.42 -37.69
CA GLU A 194 -7.66 -14.22 -37.75
C GLU A 194 -6.81 -12.95 -37.66
N LYS A 195 -5.84 -12.92 -36.73
CA LYS A 195 -4.94 -11.77 -36.57
C LYS A 195 -4.04 -11.56 -37.78
N VAL A 196 -3.54 -12.64 -38.39
CA VAL A 196 -2.73 -12.54 -39.62
C VAL A 196 -3.56 -12.02 -40.79
N LEU A 197 -4.81 -12.48 -40.94
CA LEU A 197 -5.72 -11.99 -41.98
C LEU A 197 -6.12 -10.52 -41.77
N GLU A 198 -6.23 -10.07 -40.52
CA GLU A 198 -6.43 -8.65 -40.19
C GLU A 198 -5.22 -7.82 -40.63
N LEU A 199 -4.00 -8.25 -40.28
CA LEU A 199 -2.77 -7.57 -40.67
C LEU A 199 -2.55 -7.55 -42.18
N GLU A 200 -3.01 -8.56 -42.91
CA GLU A 200 -2.97 -8.61 -44.39
C GLU A 200 -3.92 -7.56 -45.00
N LYS A 201 -5.10 -7.34 -44.40
CA LYS A 201 -6.03 -6.29 -44.87
C LYS A 201 -5.49 -4.89 -44.64
N ASP A 202 -4.76 -4.66 -43.55
CA ASP A 202 -4.12 -3.38 -43.24
C ASP A 202 -2.99 -3.00 -44.23
N LEU A 203 -2.56 -3.92 -45.09
CA LEU A 203 -1.50 -3.69 -46.09
C LEU A 203 -2.04 -3.29 -47.47
N VAL A 204 -3.35 -3.46 -47.72
CA VAL A 204 -4.04 -3.19 -49.00
C VAL A 204 -4.76 -1.85 -48.94
#